data_AF-A0A920M8W4-F1
#
_entry.id   AF-A0A920M8W4-F1
#
_cell.length_a   1.000
_cell.length_b   1.000
_cell.length_c   1.000
_cell.angle_alpha   90.00
_cell.angle_beta   90.00
_cell.angle_gamma   90.00
#
_symmetry.space_group_name_H-M   'P 1'
#
loop_
_entity.id
_entity.type
_entity.pdbx_description
1 polymer ?
#
loop_
_entity_poly.entity_id
_entity_poly.type
_entity_poly.pdbx_seq_one_letter_code
_entity_poly.pdbx_strand_id
1 'polypeptide(L)' 'MPELAERWGVVIQVYPGASPDRIETQVTEILEIKLREIPEIRNLNSNLRQGSATTLVELKMKSHLI' A
#
# COMPACT_ATOMS: atom_id res chain seq x y z
N MET A 1 -20.30 13.93 16.73
CA MET A 1 -20.11 13.48 15.34
C MET A 1 -19.10 12.34 15.38
N PRO A 2 -19.46 11.10 15.04
CA PRO A 2 -18.46 10.04 14.96
C PRO A 2 -17.51 10.41 13.82
N GLU A 3 -16.21 10.41 14.10
CA GLU A 3 -15.21 10.51 13.06
C GLU A 3 -15.24 9.20 12.27
N LEU A 4 -15.61 9.28 11.00
CA LEU A 4 -15.52 8.18 10.06
C LEU A 4 -14.03 8.00 9.76
N ALA A 5 -13.27 7.42 10.69
CA ALA A 5 -11.83 7.30 10.55
C ALA A 5 -11.52 6.54 9.26
N GLU A 6 -10.94 7.23 8.28
CA GLU A 6 -10.50 6.57 7.06
C GLU A 6 -9.48 5.49 7.45
N ARG A 7 -9.68 4.27 6.94
CA ARG A 7 -8.88 3.12 7.34
C ARG A 7 -7.72 2.96 6.38
N TRP A 8 -6.60 3.56 6.75
CA TRP A 8 -5.37 3.55 5.96
C TRP A 8 -4.34 2.62 6.62
N GLY A 9 -3.51 2.00 5.79
CA GLY A 9 -2.33 1.23 6.18
C GLY A 9 -1.12 1.69 5.37
N VAL A 10 0.08 1.43 5.87
CA VAL A 10 1.32 1.77 5.17
C VAL A 10 2.24 0.56 5.17
N VAL A 11 2.76 0.21 4.00
CA VAL A 11 3.84 -0.78 3.86
C VAL A 11 5.10 -0.05 3.45
N ILE A 12 6.18 -0.25 4.21
CA ILE A 12 7.49 0.33 3.92
C ILE A 12 8.43 -0.80 3.49
N GLN A 13 8.97 -0.68 2.28
CA GLN A 13 9.92 -1.59 1.68
C GLN A 13 11.31 -0.95 1.80
N VAL A 14 12.20 -1.54 2.58
CA VAL A 14 13.57 -1.05 2.74
C VAL A 14 14.49 -1.93 1.91
N TYR A 15 15.11 -1.35 0.87
CA TYR A 15 16.02 -2.08 -0.02
C TYR A 15 17.28 -1.24 -0.33
N PRO A 16 18.22 -1.12 0.63
CA PRO A 16 19.35 -0.19 0.53
C PRO A 16 20.19 -0.39 -0.74
N GLY A 17 20.57 0.71 -1.39
CA GLY A 17 21.39 0.70 -2.60
C GLY A 17 20.67 0.33 -3.90
N ALA A 18 19.40 -0.10 -3.85
CA ALA A 18 18.62 -0.38 -5.06
C ALA A 18 18.11 0.91 -5.73
N SER A 19 18.06 0.92 -7.06
CA SER A 19 17.37 1.96 -7.83
C SER A 19 15.85 1.81 -7.71
N PRO A 20 15.06 2.88 -7.93
CA PRO A 20 13.60 2.79 -7.96
C PRO A 20 13.07 1.68 -8.88
N ASP A 21 13.54 1.59 -10.13
CA ASP A 21 13.08 0.55 -11.09
C ASP A 21 13.36 -0.87 -10.59
N ARG A 22 14.47 -1.07 -9.86
CA ARG A 22 14.82 -2.37 -9.28
C ARG A 22 13.90 -2.71 -8.11
N ILE A 23 13.50 -1.73 -7.31
CA ILE A 23 12.53 -1.93 -6.22
C ILE A 23 11.14 -2.22 -6.80
N GLU A 24 10.75 -1.52 -7.86
CA GLU A 24 9.46 -1.70 -8.53
C GLU A 24 9.29 -3.15 -9.01
N THR A 25 10.21 -3.59 -9.87
CA THR A 25 10.16 -4.89 -10.56
C THR A 25 10.40 -6.08 -9.63
N GLN A 26 11.21 -5.93 -8.58
CA GLN A 26 11.57 -7.06 -7.70
C GLN A 26 10.75 -7.13 -6.41
N VAL A 27 10.07 -6.04 -6.02
CA VAL A 27 9.38 -5.96 -4.74
C VAL A 27 7.98 -5.38 -4.89
N THR A 28 7.86 -4.14 -5.38
CA THR A 28 6.58 -3.42 -5.35
C THR A 28 5.50 -4.11 -6.19
N GLU A 29 5.79 -4.52 -7.43
CA GLU A 29 4.81 -5.19 -8.29
C GLU A 29 4.30 -6.51 -7.66
N ILE A 30 5.21 -7.33 -7.12
CA ILE A 30 4.89 -8.60 -6.48
C ILE A 30 4.04 -8.36 -5.22
N LEU A 31 4.41 -7.38 -4.40
CA LEU A 31 3.66 -7.00 -3.22
C LEU A 31 2.25 -6.54 -3.60
N GLU A 32 2.11 -5.63 -4.57
CA GLU A 32 0.80 -5.11 -4.96
C GLU A 32 -0.10 -6.19 -5.55
N ILE A 33 0.43 -7.13 -6.33
CA ILE A 33 -0.33 -8.29 -6.81
C ILE A 33 -0.93 -9.06 -5.62
N LYS A 34 -0.13 -9.31 -4.58
CA LYS A 34 -0.59 -10.01 -3.37
C LYS A 34 -1.54 -9.18 -2.52
N LEU A 35 -1.33 -7.89 -2.39
CA LEU A 35 -2.26 -7.01 -1.70
C LEU A 35 -3.61 -6.94 -2.42
N ARG A 36 -3.64 -6.95 -3.76
CA ARG A 36 -4.89 -6.98 -4.55
C ARG A 36 -5.73 -8.24 -4.34
N GLU A 37 -5.15 -9.32 -3.81
CA GLU A 37 -5.91 -10.53 -3.42
C GLU A 37 -6.78 -10.29 -2.17
N ILE A 38 -6.54 -9.23 -1.39
CA ILE A 38 -7.29 -8.90 -0.16
C ILE A 38 -8.58 -8.13 -0.52
N PRO A 39 -9.77 -8.71 -0.29
CA PRO A 39 -11.04 -8.10 -0.72
C PRO A 39 -11.35 -6.73 -0.12
N GLU A 40 -10.81 -6.44 1.07
CA GLU A 40 -11.04 -5.19 1.80
C GLU A 40 -10.21 -4.02 1.27
N ILE A 41 -9.18 -4.25 0.44
CA ILE A 41 -8.38 -3.16 -0.13
C ILE A 41 -9.19 -2.45 -1.22
N ARG A 42 -9.27 -1.11 -1.10
CA ARG A 42 -9.89 -0.21 -2.06
C ARG A 42 -8.87 0.29 -3.08
N ASN A 43 -7.72 0.75 -2.60
CA ASN A 43 -6.70 1.34 -3.44
C ASN A 43 -5.29 1.09 -2.89
N LEU A 44 -4.30 1.11 -3.79
CA LEU A 44 -2.87 1.04 -3.49
C LEU A 44 -2.18 2.20 -4.20
N ASN A 45 -1.32 2.92 -3.49
CA ASN A 45 -0.49 3.96 -4.09
C ASN A 45 0.94 3.84 -3.59
N SER A 46 1.88 3.57 -4.49
CA SER A 46 3.29 3.41 -4.17
C SER A 46 4.11 4.63 -4.59
N ASN A 47 4.99 5.08 -3.69
CA ASN A 47 6.03 6.05 -3.96
C ASN A 47 7.39 5.38 -3.80
N LEU A 48 8.18 5.35 -4.87
CA LEU A 48 9.49 4.72 -4.89
C LEU A 48 10.60 5.78 -4.90
N ARG A 49 11.65 5.51 -4.15
CA ARG A 49 12.86 6.34 -4.06
C ARG A 49 14.07 5.41 -4.05
N GLN A 50 15.26 5.98 -4.21
CA GLN A 50 16.47 5.18 -4.08
C GLN A 50 16.51 4.55 -2.68
N GLY A 51 16.73 3.23 -2.63
CA GLY A 51 16.86 2.49 -1.38
C GLY A 51 15.55 2.15 -0.66
N SER A 52 14.39 2.68 -1.07
CA SER A 52 13.11 2.42 -0.37
C SER A 52 11.87 2.71 -1.21
N ALA A 53 10.76 2.12 -0.79
CA ALA A 53 9.44 2.45 -1.32
C ALA A 53 8.38 2.40 -0.22
N THR A 54 7.37 3.26 -0.35
CA THR A 54 6.24 3.33 0.57
C THR A 54 4.97 3.08 -0.22
N THR A 55 4.17 2.11 0.20
CA THR A 55 2.85 1.83 -0.37
C THR A 55 1.78 2.22 0.63
N LEU A 56 0.98 3.23 0.28
CA LEU A 56 -0.23 3.57 0.99
C LEU A 56 -1.32 2.58 0.59
N VAL A 57 -1.90 1.92 1.59
CA VAL A 57 -3.00 0.97 1.44
C VAL A 57 -4.26 1.64 1.95
N GLU A 58 -5.25 1.76 1.09
CA GLU A 58 -6.56 2.25 1.48
C GLU A 58 -7.54 1.10 1.58
N LEU A 59 -8.27 1.02 2.69
CA LEU A 59 -9.27 -0.03 2.93
C LEU A 59 -10.68 0.51 2.66
N LYS A 60 -11.56 -0.37 2.17
CA LYS A 60 -12.98 -0.10 2.00
C LYS A 60 -13.58 0.31 3.35
N MET A 61 -14.45 1.31 3.32
CA MET A 61 -15.25 1.65 4.49
C MET A 61 -16.21 0.51 4.78
N LYS A 62 -16.28 0.05 6.03
CA LYS A 62 -17.40 -0.76 6.48
C LYS A 62 -18.56 0.19 6.77
N SER A 63 -19.62 0.15 5.96
CA SER A 63 -20.87 0.81 6.32
C SER A 63 -21.40 0.13 7.58
N HIS A 64 -21.37 0.83 8.71
CA HIS A 64 -22.21 0.47 9.85
C HIS A 64 -23.59 1.07 9.55
N LEU A 65 -24.53 0.23 9.08
CA LEU A 65 -25.94 0.59 9.12
C LEU A 65 -26.40 0.38 10.56
N ILE A 66 -26.45 1.47 11.32
CA ILE A 66 -27.25 1.58 12.55
C ILE A 66 -28.25 2.70 12.35
#